data_AF-A0A533ZYM2-F1
#
_entry.id   AF-A0A533ZYM2-F1
#
_cell.length_a   1.000
_cell.length_b   1.000
_cell.length_c   1.000
_cell.angle_alpha   90.00
_cell.angle_beta   90.00
_cell.angle_gamma   90.00
#
_symmetry.space_group_name_H-M   'P 1'
#
loop_
_entity.id
_entity.type
_entity.pdbx_description
1 polymer ?
#
loop_
_entity_poly.entity_id
_entity_poly.type
_entity_poly.pdbx_seq_one_letter_code
_entity_poly.pdbx_strand_id
1 'polypeptide(L)'
;MSPSHQIFLLSPANCSGKRAGFLLRKDGRSALAQRLRSGEGATIGEVFTFMSGLYFRGKLAYASAFAKPPGDCHGIQVIVPGLGLCPARAVIDLAGLRAIARIPVDPRDRR
;
A
#
# COMPACT_ATOMS: atom_id res chain seq x y z
N MET A 1 28.36 17.80 7.97
CA MET A 1 27.31 17.55 6.95
C MET A 1 26.03 17.26 7.69
N SER A 2 24.95 18.03 7.46
CA SER A 2 23.63 17.63 7.93
C SER A 2 23.32 16.23 7.40
N PRO A 3 22.71 15.32 8.20
CA PRO A 3 22.37 14.00 7.69
C PRO A 3 21.46 14.17 6.46
N SER A 4 21.83 13.52 5.35
CA SER A 4 21.02 13.54 4.14
C SER A 4 19.66 12.93 4.45
N HIS A 5 18.60 13.71 4.25
CA HIS A 5 17.25 13.21 4.40
C HIS A 5 16.98 12.17 3.31
N GLN A 6 16.43 11.03 3.69
CA GLN A 6 16.13 9.93 2.76
C GLN A 6 14.64 9.60 2.81
N ILE A 7 13.98 9.78 1.69
CA ILE A 7 12.56 9.44 1.47
C ILE A 7 12.50 8.35 0.40
N PHE A 8 11.69 7.34 0.65
CA PHE A 8 11.46 6.25 -0.28
C PHE A 8 10.10 6.40 -0.96
N LEU A 9 10.10 6.26 -2.28
CA LEU A 9 8.89 6.17 -3.08
C LEU A 9 8.72 4.73 -3.56
N LEU A 10 7.65 4.08 -3.10
CA LEU A 10 7.33 2.71 -3.47
C LEU A 10 6.31 2.70 -4.60
N SER A 11 6.58 1.89 -5.61
CA SER A 11 5.66 1.62 -6.72
C SER A 11 4.39 0.93 -6.21
N PRO A 12 3.26 1.02 -6.95
CA PRO A 12 2.02 0.36 -6.56
C PRO A 12 2.16 -1.16 -6.53
N ALA A 13 1.25 -1.82 -5.78
CA ALA A 13 0.95 -3.23 -5.93
C ALA A 13 -0.22 -3.43 -6.90
N ASN A 14 -0.26 -4.57 -7.58
CA ASN A 14 -1.41 -4.92 -8.42
C ASN A 14 -2.60 -5.35 -7.55
N CYS A 15 -3.63 -4.51 -7.50
CA CYS A 15 -4.86 -4.72 -6.74
C CYS A 15 -5.97 -5.46 -7.51
N SER A 16 -5.75 -5.89 -8.76
CA SER A 16 -6.72 -6.66 -9.55
C SER A 16 -6.42 -8.18 -9.60
N GLY A 17 -5.32 -8.62 -8.98
CA GLY A 17 -4.91 -10.02 -8.96
C GLY A 17 -5.68 -10.93 -7.99
N LYS A 18 -5.45 -12.25 -8.09
CA LYS A 18 -6.11 -13.29 -7.27
C LYS A 18 -6.08 -13.00 -5.77
N ARG A 19 -4.95 -12.50 -5.24
CA ARG A 19 -4.78 -12.19 -3.82
C ARG A 19 -5.66 -11.02 -3.37
N ALA A 20 -5.81 -9.98 -4.18
CA ALA A 20 -6.74 -8.90 -3.88
C ALA A 20 -8.18 -9.42 -3.77
N GLY A 21 -8.54 -10.40 -4.61
CA GLY A 21 -9.81 -11.12 -4.52
C GLY A 21 -10.08 -11.70 -3.12
N PHE A 22 -9.07 -12.24 -2.43
CA PHE A 22 -9.26 -12.79 -1.07
C PHE A 22 -9.66 -11.72 -0.04
N LEU A 23 -9.19 -10.48 -0.19
CA LEU A 23 -9.59 -9.37 0.69
C LEU A 23 -10.97 -8.81 0.33
N LEU A 24 -11.32 -8.82 -0.97
CA LEU A 24 -12.54 -8.24 -1.51
C LEU A 24 -13.79 -9.14 -1.41
N ARG A 25 -13.62 -10.47 -1.34
CA ARG A 25 -14.73 -11.45 -1.22
C ARG A 25 -15.53 -11.26 0.07
N LYS A 26 -16.85 -11.21 0.02
CA LYS A 26 -17.73 -10.94 1.19
C LYS A 26 -17.32 -11.71 2.45
N ASP A 27 -17.02 -13.00 2.32
CA ASP A 27 -16.70 -13.90 3.45
C ASP A 27 -15.20 -14.10 3.71
N GLY A 28 -14.38 -13.08 3.43
CA GLY A 28 -12.93 -13.12 3.68
C GLY A 28 -12.63 -13.34 5.18
N ARG A 29 -12.01 -14.48 5.51
CA ARG A 29 -11.75 -14.90 6.90
C ARG A 29 -10.38 -14.51 7.45
N SER A 30 -9.49 -13.96 6.64
CA SER A 30 -8.19 -13.52 7.15
C SER A 30 -8.38 -12.34 8.10
N ALA A 31 -7.53 -12.22 9.11
CA ALA A 31 -7.56 -11.08 10.04
C ALA A 31 -7.53 -9.73 9.29
N LEU A 32 -6.72 -9.62 8.24
CA LEU A 32 -6.66 -8.43 7.40
C LEU A 32 -7.98 -8.14 6.67
N ALA A 33 -8.66 -9.17 6.16
CA ALA A 33 -9.97 -8.99 5.52
C ALA A 33 -11.03 -8.55 6.55
N GLN A 34 -11.01 -9.10 7.75
CA GLN A 34 -11.93 -8.71 8.82
C GLN A 34 -11.70 -7.26 9.25
N ARG A 35 -10.44 -6.85 9.45
CA ARG A 35 -10.07 -5.47 9.80
C ARG A 35 -10.47 -4.45 8.75
N LEU A 36 -10.31 -4.75 7.46
CA LEU A 36 -10.80 -3.90 6.37
C LEU A 36 -12.32 -3.70 6.36
N ARG A 37 -13.09 -4.64 6.94
CA ARG A 37 -14.56 -4.56 7.07
C ARG A 37 -15.00 -3.89 8.37
N SER A 38 -14.13 -3.81 9.37
CA SER A 38 -14.40 -3.11 10.60
C SER A 38 -14.05 -1.62 10.46
N GLY A 39 -14.36 -0.83 11.49
CA GLY A 39 -13.90 0.57 11.57
C GLY A 39 -12.38 0.72 11.77
N GLU A 40 -11.64 -0.37 11.95
CA GLU A 40 -10.18 -0.34 12.17
C GLU A 40 -9.41 -0.11 10.86
N GLY A 41 -9.88 -0.69 9.75
CA GLY A 41 -9.20 -0.63 8.46
C GLY A 41 -7.85 -1.37 8.45
N ALA A 42 -7.05 -1.09 7.43
CA ALA A 42 -5.67 -1.57 7.36
C ALA A 42 -4.78 -0.56 6.62
N THR A 43 -3.49 -0.56 6.92
CA THR A 43 -2.55 0.32 6.23
C THR A 43 -2.35 -0.11 4.79
N ILE A 44 -2.06 0.86 3.90
CA ILE A 44 -1.65 0.57 2.52
C ILE A 44 -0.49 -0.42 2.50
N GLY A 45 0.48 -0.27 3.40
CA GLY A 45 1.62 -1.16 3.53
C GLY A 45 1.23 -2.62 3.77
N GLU A 46 0.29 -2.88 4.68
CA GLU A 46 -0.24 -4.23 4.95
C GLU A 46 -0.98 -4.80 3.75
N VAL A 47 -1.86 -4.00 3.13
CA VAL A 47 -2.68 -4.42 1.99
C VAL A 47 -1.81 -4.74 0.78
N PHE A 48 -0.83 -3.89 0.45
CA PHE A 48 0.06 -4.10 -0.70
C PHE A 48 1.05 -5.24 -0.43
N THR A 49 1.49 -5.42 0.82
CA THR A 49 2.26 -6.60 1.23
C THR A 49 1.45 -7.87 1.03
N PHE A 50 0.17 -7.90 1.40
CA PHE A 50 -0.69 -9.05 1.17
C PHE A 50 -0.83 -9.38 -0.33
N MET A 51 -1.01 -8.36 -1.18
CA MET A 51 -1.21 -8.54 -2.61
C MET A 51 0.05 -8.99 -3.35
N SER A 52 1.19 -8.35 -3.09
CA SER A 52 2.44 -8.58 -3.83
C SER A 52 3.44 -9.47 -3.09
N GLY A 53 3.12 -9.93 -1.88
CA GLY A 53 3.96 -10.83 -1.10
C GLY A 53 5.37 -10.28 -0.88
N LEU A 54 6.38 -11.11 -1.12
CA LEU A 54 7.79 -10.77 -0.88
C LEU A 54 8.26 -9.54 -1.65
N TYR A 55 7.69 -9.26 -2.83
CA TYR A 55 8.11 -8.11 -3.64
C TYR A 55 7.84 -6.77 -2.95
N PHE A 56 6.61 -6.57 -2.47
CA PHE A 56 6.28 -5.34 -1.75
C PHE A 56 6.82 -5.37 -0.31
N ARG A 57 6.78 -6.55 0.35
CA ARG A 57 7.34 -6.72 1.70
C ARG A 57 8.81 -6.31 1.77
N GLY A 58 9.62 -6.72 0.78
CA GLY A 58 11.05 -6.38 0.72
C GLY A 58 11.28 -4.87 0.54
N LYS A 59 10.53 -4.23 -0.37
CA LYS A 59 10.56 -2.78 -0.56
C LYS A 59 10.21 -2.02 0.71
N LEU A 60 9.12 -2.41 1.37
CA LEU A 60 8.66 -1.77 2.61
C LEU A 60 9.65 -1.99 3.75
N ALA A 61 10.21 -3.19 3.90
CA ALA A 61 11.20 -3.50 4.92
C ALA A 61 12.49 -2.67 4.72
N TYR A 62 12.99 -2.58 3.49
CA TYR A 62 14.15 -1.76 3.16
C TYR A 62 13.87 -0.28 3.45
N ALA A 63 12.76 0.25 2.93
CA ALA A 63 12.38 1.65 3.16
C ALA A 63 12.22 1.96 4.66
N SER A 64 11.67 1.03 5.45
CA SER A 64 11.53 1.19 6.90
C SER A 64 12.87 1.20 7.63
N ALA A 65 13.85 0.42 7.18
CA ALA A 65 15.17 0.36 7.79
C ALA A 65 16.04 1.59 7.49
N PHE A 66 15.85 2.21 6.32
CA PHE A 66 16.76 3.24 5.82
C PHE A 66 16.16 4.64 5.71
N ALA A 67 14.84 4.82 5.81
CA ALA A 67 14.23 6.14 5.72
C ALA A 67 14.75 7.08 6.83
N LYS A 68 15.10 8.31 6.43
CA LYS A 68 15.54 9.40 7.31
C LYS A 68 14.78 10.68 6.94
N PRO A 69 13.45 10.74 7.13
CA PRO A 69 12.68 11.92 6.78
C PRO A 69 13.07 13.13 7.66
N PRO A 70 12.88 14.36 7.18
CA PRO A 70 12.97 15.55 8.02
C PRO A 70 11.76 15.62 8.96
N GLY A 71 11.99 15.93 10.25
CA GLY A 71 10.95 16.23 11.23
C GLY A 71 9.76 15.25 11.19
N ASP A 72 8.55 15.81 11.10
CA ASP A 72 7.28 15.06 11.10
C ASP A 72 6.89 14.45 9.74
N CYS A 73 7.79 14.47 8.75
CA CYS A 73 7.51 13.92 7.42
C CYS A 73 7.46 12.40 7.43
N HIS A 74 6.59 11.85 6.57
CA HIS A 74 6.57 10.41 6.31
C HIS A 74 7.69 10.04 5.32
N GLY A 75 8.68 9.27 5.79
CA GLY A 75 9.81 8.84 4.97
C GLY A 75 9.52 7.74 3.94
N ILE A 76 8.29 7.21 3.91
CA ILE A 76 7.88 6.16 2.97
C ILE A 76 6.54 6.54 2.35
N GLN A 77 6.58 6.84 1.06
CA GLN A 77 5.43 7.13 0.22
C GLN A 77 5.17 5.96 -0.72
N VAL A 78 3.91 5.72 -1.05
CA VAL A 78 3.46 4.70 -1.97
C VAL A 78 2.64 5.40 -3.05
N ILE A 79 2.93 5.09 -4.31
CA ILE A 79 2.05 5.47 -5.42
C ILE A 79 0.83 4.55 -5.33
N VAL A 80 -0.34 5.12 -5.04
CA VAL A 80 -1.59 4.39 -4.88
C VAL A 80 -2.54 4.71 -6.04
N PRO A 81 -2.98 3.70 -6.81
CA PRO A 81 -3.88 3.91 -7.94
C PRO A 81 -5.15 4.66 -7.52
N GLY A 82 -5.42 5.79 -8.20
CA GLY A 82 -6.58 6.66 -7.91
C GLY A 82 -6.44 7.60 -6.71
N LEU A 83 -5.39 7.46 -5.88
CA LEU A 83 -5.16 8.30 -4.70
C LEU A 83 -3.85 9.09 -4.73
N GLY A 84 -2.99 8.84 -5.72
CA GLY A 84 -1.71 9.55 -5.86
C GLY A 84 -0.67 9.07 -4.84
N LEU A 85 0.11 9.99 -4.29
CA LEU A 85 1.12 9.67 -3.27
C LEU A 85 0.47 9.60 -1.89
N CYS A 86 0.52 8.42 -1.27
CA CYS A 86 0.02 8.19 0.07
C CYS A 86 1.13 7.63 0.96
N PRO A 87 1.18 7.99 2.25
CA PRO A 87 2.12 7.33 3.15
C PRO A 87 1.82 5.83 3.29
N ALA A 88 2.86 5.01 3.43
CA ALA A 88 2.68 3.57 3.61
C ALA A 88 1.81 3.22 4.85
N ARG A 89 1.81 4.11 5.86
CA ARG A 89 1.00 3.98 7.09
C ARG A 89 -0.43 4.50 6.98
N ALA A 90 -0.82 5.12 5.86
CA ALA A 90 -2.20 5.60 5.73
C ALA A 90 -3.17 4.42 5.70
N VAL A 91 -4.26 4.55 6.45
CA VAL A 91 -5.26 3.51 6.65
C VAL A 91 -6.34 3.63 5.58
N ILE A 92 -6.73 2.49 5.01
CA ILE A 92 -7.86 2.36 4.10
C ILE A 92 -8.83 1.31 4.64
N ASP A 93 -10.09 1.46 4.28
CA ASP A 93 -11.14 0.47 4.53
C ASP A 93 -11.43 -0.37 3.27
N LEU A 94 -12.45 -1.23 3.34
CA LEU A 94 -12.87 -2.04 2.20
C LEU A 94 -13.36 -1.19 1.02
N ALA A 95 -13.98 -0.04 1.26
CA ALA A 95 -14.45 0.84 0.20
C ALA A 95 -13.28 1.50 -0.54
N GLY A 96 -12.29 2.01 0.20
CA GLY A 96 -11.04 2.53 -0.33
C GLY A 96 -10.28 1.48 -1.13
N LEU A 97 -10.16 0.25 -0.60
CA LEU A 97 -9.55 -0.84 -1.34
C LEU A 97 -10.29 -1.14 -2.66
N ARG A 98 -11.63 -1.13 -2.66
CA ARG A 98 -12.42 -1.30 -3.89
C ARG A 98 -12.17 -0.17 -4.90
N ALA A 99 -12.04 1.06 -4.44
CA ALA A 99 -11.74 2.20 -5.31
C ALA A 99 -10.36 2.04 -5.96
N ILE A 100 -9.33 1.69 -5.18
CA ILE A 100 -7.97 1.44 -5.67
C ILE A 100 -7.96 0.30 -6.70
N ALA A 101 -8.64 -0.81 -6.41
CA ALA A 101 -8.67 -1.99 -7.30
C ALA A 101 -9.33 -1.75 -8.66
N ARG A 102 -10.14 -0.68 -8.80
CA ARG A 102 -10.78 -0.30 -10.08
C ARG A 102 -9.82 0.45 -11.01
N ILE A 103 -8.74 1.01 -10.50
CA ILE A 103 -7.76 1.74 -11.30
C ILE A 103 -6.69 0.76 -11.79
N PRO A 104 -6.63 0.48 -13.10
CA PRO A 104 -5.65 -0.46 -13.64
C PRO A 104 -4.24 0.11 -13.52
N VAL A 105 -3.27 -0.78 -13.25
CA VAL A 105 -1.84 -0.49 -13.37
C VAL A 105 -1.34 -1.33 -14.55
N ASP A 106 -1.30 -0.72 -15.73
CA ASP A 106 -0.82 -1.36 -16.97
C ASP A 106 0.40 -0.59 -17.50
N PRO A 107 1.58 -1.21 -17.61
CA PRO A 107 2.77 -0.54 -18.14
C PRO A 107 2.65 -0.12 -19.61
N ARG A 108 1.62 -0.59 -20.33
CA ARG A 108 1.31 -0.17 -21.70
C ARG A 108 0.39 1.04 -21.75
N ASP A 109 -0.23 1.41 -20.63
CA ASP A 109 -1.02 2.64 -20.55
C ASP A 109 -0.07 3.84 -20.57
N ARG A 110 -0.17 4.68 -21.61
CA ARG A 110 0.74 5.81 -21.86
C ARG A 110 0.29 7.14 -21.23
N ARG A 111 -0.82 7.12 -20.51
CA ARG A 111 -1.44 8.30 -19.88
C ARG A 111 -0.63 8.85 -18.73
#